data_AF-A0A9P9E8M7-F1
#
_entry.id   AF-A0A9P9E8M7-F1
#
_cell.length_a   1.000
_cell.length_b   1.000
_cell.length_c   1.000
_cell.angle_alpha   90.00
_cell.angle_beta   90.00
_cell.angle_gamma   90.00
#
_symmetry.space_group_name_H-M   'P 1'
#
loop_
_entity.id
_entity.type
_entity.pdbx_description
1 polymer ?
#
loop_
_entity_poly.entity_id
_entity_poly.type
_entity_poly.pdbx_seq_one_letter_code
_entity_poly.pdbx_strand_id
1 'polypeptide(L)'
;MDIGTDLPDLERSGGSTVALSYRQSMNWMCHLLLRYQSVHLDTASMERYLDVFQEFNALERSLAPHLKDTRHCCSIQEIQEHHSFELHRNCAISTLCRPILSSRARQAMGNKGSSMILDKFQDALKRSVCALILLRSMSSHATRSWAFVHNGLSSALLLSFTKHLKDTEDTRQIQTQLIQSLTERNEDVGQFSIAHRKALKALQALQKLTEEDVAKESAINEAQTQRSTSHRGETSIPNEGLSGVQDLRLVSTWLTCWSE
;
A
#
# COMPACT_ATOMS: atom_id res chain seq x y z
N MET A 1 -8.65 24.81 16.62
CA MET A 1 -8.46 24.58 15.18
C MET A 1 -9.07 25.76 14.47
N ASP A 2 -8.24 26.62 13.91
CA ASP A 2 -8.71 27.75 13.12
C ASP A 2 -8.73 27.30 11.67
N ILE A 3 -9.94 26.97 11.18
CA ILE A 3 -10.16 26.30 9.90
C ILE A 3 -9.47 27.04 8.75
N GLY A 4 -9.46 28.38 8.77
CA GLY A 4 -8.85 29.19 7.71
C GLY A 4 -7.32 29.14 7.69
N THR A 5 -6.68 28.90 8.83
CA THR A 5 -5.21 28.79 8.91
C THR A 5 -4.72 27.34 8.77
N ASP A 6 -5.51 26.39 9.27
CA ASP A 6 -5.18 24.97 9.31
C ASP A 6 -5.55 24.23 8.02
N LEU A 7 -6.58 24.67 7.29
CA LEU A 7 -7.05 24.13 6.01
C LEU A 7 -7.23 25.26 4.97
N PRO A 8 -6.14 25.90 4.51
CA PRO A 8 -6.23 26.93 3.48
C PRO A 8 -6.71 26.32 2.15
N ASP A 9 -7.43 27.09 1.35
CA ASP A 9 -7.92 26.65 0.04
C ASP A 9 -6.78 26.11 -0.83
N LEU A 10 -7.02 24.98 -1.50
CA LEU A 10 -6.04 24.39 -2.41
C LEU A 10 -5.79 25.27 -3.63
N GLU A 11 -6.76 26.12 -4.00
CA GLU A 11 -6.71 27.06 -5.12
C GLU A 11 -6.89 28.49 -4.63
N ARG A 12 -5.93 29.37 -4.94
CA ARG A 12 -6.02 30.79 -4.59
C ARG A 12 -6.65 31.56 -5.76
N SER A 13 -7.61 32.44 -5.46
CA SER A 13 -8.22 33.33 -6.46
C SER A 13 -7.11 34.15 -7.15
N GLY A 14 -6.82 33.85 -8.42
CA GLY A 14 -5.70 34.42 -9.18
C GLY A 14 -4.72 33.43 -9.83
N GLY A 15 -4.92 32.11 -9.70
CA GLY A 15 -4.16 31.09 -10.44
C GLY A 15 -2.77 30.74 -9.87
N SER A 16 -2.36 31.37 -8.77
CA SER A 16 -1.15 30.98 -8.04
C SER A 16 -1.41 29.73 -7.21
N THR A 17 -0.68 28.65 -7.49
CA THR A 17 -0.70 27.42 -6.68
C THR A 17 -0.23 27.73 -5.26
N VAL A 18 -1.02 27.35 -4.26
CA VAL A 18 -0.63 27.44 -2.84
C VAL A 18 0.57 26.51 -2.60
N ALA A 19 1.46 26.89 -1.68
CA ALA A 19 2.57 26.06 -1.22
C ALA A 19 2.35 25.68 0.25
N LEU A 20 1.64 24.57 0.46
CA LEU A 20 1.26 24.09 1.78
C LEU A 20 2.48 23.58 2.54
N SER A 21 2.61 24.02 3.79
CA SER A 21 3.56 23.43 4.73
C SER A 21 3.23 21.97 5.04
N TYR A 22 4.18 21.22 5.62
CA TYR A 22 3.94 19.83 6.04
C TYR A 22 2.71 19.71 6.95
N ARG A 23 2.59 20.60 7.95
CA ARG A 23 1.46 20.61 8.89
C ARG A 23 0.11 20.81 8.18
N GLN A 24 0.03 21.80 7.28
CA GLN A 24 -1.20 22.07 6.52
C GLN A 24 -1.55 20.91 5.59
N SER A 25 -0.53 20.30 4.98
CA SER A 25 -0.70 19.12 4.12
C SER A 25 -1.25 17.93 4.92
N MET A 26 -0.75 17.71 6.15
CA MET A 26 -1.26 16.68 7.05
C MET A 26 -2.69 16.98 7.56
N ASN A 27 -3.03 18.24 7.81
CA ASN A 27 -4.41 18.64 8.14
C ASN A 27 -5.37 18.32 6.99
N TRP A 28 -4.99 18.68 5.75
CA TRP A 28 -5.74 18.32 4.55
C TRP A 28 -5.89 16.81 4.38
N MET A 29 -4.82 16.05 4.62
CA MET A 29 -4.87 14.58 4.62
C MET A 29 -5.90 14.03 5.62
N CYS A 30 -5.92 14.51 6.85
CA CYS A 30 -6.91 14.12 7.86
C CYS A 30 -8.33 14.49 7.43
N HIS A 31 -8.52 15.70 6.89
CA HIS A 31 -9.82 16.16 6.40
C HIS A 31 -10.35 15.28 5.27
N LEU A 32 -9.53 14.96 4.27
CA LEU A 32 -9.89 14.08 3.17
C LEU A 32 -10.24 12.68 3.67
N LEU A 33 -9.42 12.11 4.56
CA LEU A 33 -9.65 10.77 5.11
C LEU A 33 -10.99 10.71 5.87
N LEU A 34 -11.27 11.67 6.75
CA LEU A 34 -12.52 11.72 7.51
C LEU A 34 -13.73 11.93 6.59
N ARG A 35 -13.62 12.85 5.62
CA ARG A 35 -14.68 13.11 4.63
C ARG A 35 -15.04 11.84 3.87
N TYR A 36 -14.07 11.13 3.32
CA TYR A 36 -14.34 9.96 2.49
C TYR A 36 -14.58 8.68 3.27
N GLN A 37 -14.11 8.55 4.52
CA GLN A 37 -14.46 7.43 5.38
C GLN A 37 -15.93 7.50 5.83
N SER A 38 -16.48 8.70 6.04
CA SER A 38 -17.90 8.88 6.36
C SER A 38 -18.83 8.52 5.19
N VAL A 39 -18.31 8.54 3.95
CA VAL A 39 -19.03 8.15 2.75
C VAL A 39 -18.70 6.68 2.48
N HIS A 40 -19.47 5.74 3.03
CA HIS A 40 -19.24 4.29 2.91
C HIS A 40 -18.86 3.85 1.48
N LEU A 41 -17.57 3.73 1.18
CA LEU A 41 -17.07 3.44 -0.17
C LEU A 41 -17.34 1.99 -0.63
N ASP A 42 -17.88 1.15 0.26
CA ASP A 42 -18.27 -0.24 -0.01
C ASP A 42 -19.40 -0.37 -1.04
N THR A 43 -20.20 0.69 -1.21
CA THR A 43 -21.27 0.78 -2.22
C THR A 43 -21.02 1.87 -3.26
N ALA A 44 -19.82 2.48 -3.23
CA ALA A 44 -19.51 3.62 -4.06
C ALA A 44 -19.33 3.25 -5.53
N SER A 45 -19.81 4.13 -6.41
CA SER A 45 -19.59 4.06 -7.84
C SER A 45 -18.14 4.43 -8.20
N MET A 46 -17.74 4.11 -9.42
CA MET A 46 -16.44 4.50 -9.96
C MET A 46 -16.19 6.01 -9.86
N GLU A 47 -17.22 6.82 -10.06
CA GLU A 47 -17.16 8.29 -9.97
C GLU A 47 -16.67 8.76 -8.61
N ARG A 48 -17.08 8.12 -7.51
CA ARG A 48 -16.61 8.48 -6.17
C ARG A 48 -15.13 8.22 -5.96
N TYR A 49 -14.60 7.13 -6.50
CA TYR A 49 -13.15 6.91 -6.46
C TYR A 49 -12.40 7.93 -7.31
N LEU A 50 -12.98 8.36 -8.44
CA LEU A 50 -12.41 9.44 -9.24
C LEU A 50 -12.39 10.76 -8.47
N ASP A 51 -13.47 11.11 -7.76
CA ASP A 51 -13.53 12.29 -6.88
C ASP A 51 -12.41 12.24 -5.83
N VAL A 52 -12.26 11.10 -5.14
CA VAL A 52 -11.18 10.88 -4.17
C VAL A 52 -9.82 11.16 -4.81
N PHE A 53 -9.53 10.55 -5.95
CA PHE A 53 -8.22 10.74 -6.60
C PHE A 53 -8.00 12.17 -7.08
N GLN A 54 -9.05 12.84 -7.55
CA GLN A 54 -8.98 14.25 -7.94
C GLN A 54 -8.62 15.15 -6.77
N GLU A 55 -9.25 14.98 -5.60
CA GLU A 55 -8.91 15.74 -4.39
C GLU A 55 -7.47 15.47 -3.91
N PHE A 56 -7.05 14.21 -3.92
CA PHE A 56 -5.67 13.85 -3.56
C PHE A 56 -4.62 14.39 -4.54
N ASN A 57 -4.97 14.52 -5.83
CA ASN A 57 -4.14 15.17 -6.83
C ASN A 57 -4.15 16.69 -6.68
N ALA A 58 -5.28 17.29 -6.29
CA ALA A 58 -5.35 18.71 -5.96
C ALA A 58 -4.46 19.06 -4.78
N LEU A 59 -4.51 18.26 -3.71
CA LEU A 59 -3.61 18.40 -2.57
C LEU A 59 -2.14 18.32 -3.01
N GLU A 60 -1.78 17.32 -3.82
CA GLU A 60 -0.42 17.14 -4.34
C GLU A 60 0.08 18.36 -5.12
N ARG A 61 -0.77 18.97 -5.95
CA ARG A 61 -0.45 20.20 -6.69
C ARG A 61 -0.19 21.39 -5.77
N SER A 62 -0.82 21.44 -4.60
CA SER A 62 -0.71 22.55 -3.64
C SER A 62 0.37 22.36 -2.59
N LEU A 63 1.15 21.27 -2.61
CA LEU A 63 2.24 21.07 -1.66
C LEU A 63 3.39 22.05 -1.87
N ALA A 64 4.11 22.36 -0.78
CA ALA A 64 5.43 22.99 -0.87
C ALA A 64 6.41 22.13 -1.71
N PRO A 65 7.41 22.74 -2.38
CA PRO A 65 8.31 22.02 -3.30
C PRO A 65 9.03 20.81 -2.71
N HIS A 66 9.52 20.93 -1.46
CA HIS A 66 10.25 19.84 -0.80
C HIS A 66 9.37 18.62 -0.51
N LEU A 67 8.06 18.82 -0.31
CA LEU A 67 7.11 17.73 -0.12
C LEU A 67 6.78 17.01 -1.43
N LYS A 68 6.94 17.67 -2.58
CA LYS A 68 6.69 17.07 -3.91
C LYS A 68 7.86 16.22 -4.40
N ASP A 69 9.07 16.68 -4.16
CA ASP A 69 10.28 16.10 -4.75
C ASP A 69 11.49 16.34 -3.85
N THR A 70 12.21 15.27 -3.52
CA THR A 70 13.39 15.28 -2.66
C THR A 70 14.51 16.16 -3.19
N ARG A 71 14.55 16.46 -4.49
CA ARG A 71 15.53 17.40 -5.09
C ARG A 71 15.40 18.83 -4.57
N HIS A 72 14.25 19.19 -4.01
CA HIS A 72 14.02 20.51 -3.39
C HIS A 72 14.24 20.50 -1.88
N CYS A 73 14.54 19.35 -1.27
CA CYS A 73 14.84 19.29 0.16
C CYS A 73 16.25 19.85 0.42
N CYS A 74 16.33 20.79 1.36
CA CYS A 74 17.55 21.47 1.77
C CYS A 74 18.00 21.06 3.19
N SER A 75 17.20 20.26 3.90
CA SER A 75 17.51 19.77 5.24
C SER A 75 17.05 18.32 5.46
N ILE A 76 17.64 17.65 6.45
CA ILE A 76 17.21 16.31 6.89
C ILE A 76 15.73 16.32 7.32
N GLN A 77 15.29 17.40 7.98
CA GLN A 77 13.90 17.56 8.38
C GLN A 77 12.96 17.55 7.17
N GLU A 78 13.28 18.30 6.11
CA GLU A 78 12.45 18.35 4.90
C GLU A 78 12.41 17.00 4.16
N ILE A 79 13.53 16.26 4.15
CA ILE A 79 13.56 14.90 3.60
C ILE A 79 12.66 13.96 4.42
N GLN A 80 12.68 14.07 5.75
CA GLN A 80 11.79 13.31 6.64
C GLN A 80 10.33 13.69 6.42
N GLU A 81 10.01 14.98 6.30
CA GLU A 81 8.65 15.46 6.02
C GLU A 81 8.13 14.93 4.68
N HIS A 82 8.96 14.95 3.63
CA HIS A 82 8.62 14.40 2.33
C HIS A 82 8.23 12.92 2.42
N HIS A 83 9.10 12.07 2.98
CA HIS A 83 8.80 10.64 3.06
C HIS A 83 7.67 10.33 4.07
N SER A 84 7.52 11.12 5.14
CA SER A 84 6.40 10.98 6.09
C SER A 84 5.07 11.29 5.41
N PHE A 85 5.03 12.35 4.60
CA PHE A 85 3.87 12.71 3.82
C PHE A 85 3.53 11.63 2.78
N GLU A 86 4.52 11.14 2.03
CA GLU A 86 4.36 10.04 1.09
C GLU A 86 3.77 8.79 1.74
N LEU A 87 4.30 8.38 2.90
CA LEU A 87 3.79 7.24 3.65
C LEU A 87 2.32 7.43 4.05
N HIS A 88 1.98 8.58 4.64
CA HIS A 88 0.62 8.86 5.07
C HIS A 88 -0.37 8.98 3.92
N ARG A 89 0.01 9.69 2.85
CA ARG A 89 -0.82 9.88 1.67
C ARG A 89 -1.19 8.55 1.02
N ASN A 90 -0.18 7.74 0.74
CA ASN A 90 -0.39 6.48 0.07
C ASN A 90 -1.10 5.46 0.99
N CYS A 91 -0.84 5.49 2.30
CA CYS A 91 -1.61 4.69 3.25
C CYS A 91 -3.10 5.08 3.24
N ALA A 92 -3.42 6.39 3.24
CA ALA A 92 -4.80 6.86 3.19
C ALA A 92 -5.51 6.44 1.89
N ILE A 93 -4.84 6.60 0.73
CA ILE A 93 -5.37 6.13 -0.56
C ILE A 93 -5.66 4.64 -0.51
N SER A 94 -4.72 3.84 0.02
CA SER A 94 -4.90 2.39 0.13
C SER A 94 -6.07 2.03 1.04
N THR A 95 -6.25 2.73 2.16
CA THR A 95 -7.38 2.55 3.08
C THR A 95 -8.71 2.85 2.39
N LEU A 96 -8.79 3.96 1.67
CA LEU A 96 -10.01 4.34 0.94
C LEU A 96 -10.31 3.39 -0.23
N CYS A 97 -9.29 2.79 -0.85
CA CYS A 97 -9.46 1.82 -1.94
C CYS A 97 -9.73 0.39 -1.48
N ARG A 98 -9.52 0.08 -0.20
CA ARG A 98 -9.66 -1.27 0.37
C ARG A 98 -11.00 -1.97 0.07
N PRO A 99 -12.16 -1.30 -0.04
CA PRO A 99 -13.41 -1.97 -0.38
C PRO A 99 -13.37 -2.77 -1.68
N ILE A 100 -12.49 -2.40 -2.63
CA ILE A 100 -12.34 -3.10 -3.91
C ILE A 100 -11.85 -4.55 -3.77
N LEU A 101 -11.31 -4.90 -2.60
CA LEU A 101 -10.93 -6.27 -2.30
C LEU A 101 -12.15 -7.19 -2.12
N SER A 102 -13.33 -6.62 -1.85
CA SER A 102 -14.58 -7.39 -1.76
C SER A 102 -15.14 -7.72 -3.15
N SER A 103 -15.69 -8.93 -3.31
CA SER A 103 -16.36 -9.34 -4.56
C SER A 103 -17.54 -8.42 -4.89
N ARG A 104 -18.30 -7.99 -3.87
CA ARG A 104 -19.45 -7.09 -4.02
C ARG A 104 -19.05 -5.75 -4.65
N ALA A 105 -17.99 -5.11 -4.17
CA ALA A 105 -17.52 -3.85 -4.72
C ALA A 105 -17.04 -4.02 -6.17
N ARG A 106 -16.33 -5.12 -6.48
CA ARG A 106 -15.88 -5.40 -7.86
C ARG A 106 -17.04 -5.58 -8.83
N GLN A 107 -18.10 -6.29 -8.40
CA GLN A 107 -19.30 -6.49 -9.21
C GLN A 107 -20.02 -5.16 -9.50
N ALA A 108 -20.13 -4.28 -8.50
CA ALA A 108 -20.76 -2.97 -8.67
C ALA A 108 -19.99 -2.03 -9.62
N MET A 109 -18.67 -2.16 -9.67
CA MET A 109 -17.76 -1.29 -10.44
C MET A 109 -17.51 -1.76 -11.88
N GLY A 110 -17.85 -3.01 -12.20
CA GLY A 110 -17.46 -3.68 -13.43
C GLY A 110 -15.95 -3.98 -13.53
N ASN A 111 -15.56 -4.79 -14.51
CA ASN A 111 -14.18 -5.29 -14.63
C ASN A 111 -13.15 -4.16 -14.87
N LYS A 112 -13.47 -3.19 -15.73
CA LYS A 112 -12.54 -2.10 -16.06
C LYS A 112 -12.33 -1.14 -14.88
N GLY A 113 -13.41 -0.75 -14.20
CA GLY A 113 -13.35 0.15 -13.04
C GLY A 113 -12.62 -0.51 -11.88
N SER A 114 -12.95 -1.76 -11.58
CA SER A 114 -12.29 -2.51 -10.51
C SER A 114 -10.80 -2.73 -10.75
N SER A 115 -10.38 -3.03 -11.98
CA SER A 115 -8.96 -3.13 -12.32
C SER A 115 -8.21 -1.81 -12.09
N MET A 116 -8.80 -0.67 -12.49
CA MET A 116 -8.15 0.64 -12.30
C MET A 116 -7.96 0.97 -10.81
N ILE A 117 -8.99 0.76 -9.98
CA ILE A 117 -8.88 1.02 -8.53
C ILE A 117 -7.89 0.08 -7.88
N LEU A 118 -7.87 -1.19 -8.31
CA LEU A 118 -6.92 -2.15 -7.78
C LEU A 118 -5.47 -1.79 -8.13
N ASP A 119 -5.19 -1.36 -9.36
CA ASP A 119 -3.86 -0.88 -9.75
C ASP A 119 -3.44 0.32 -8.88
N LYS A 120 -4.35 1.27 -8.62
CA LYS A 120 -4.11 2.41 -7.71
C LYS A 120 -3.89 1.98 -6.26
N PHE A 121 -4.65 1.01 -5.78
CA PHE A 121 -4.49 0.43 -4.45
C PHE A 121 -3.10 -0.21 -4.30
N GLN A 122 -2.68 -1.04 -5.25
CA GLN A 122 -1.38 -1.70 -5.22
C GLN A 122 -0.21 -0.72 -5.32
N ASP A 123 -0.30 0.29 -6.19
CA ASP A 123 0.70 1.36 -6.29
C ASP A 123 0.86 2.10 -4.95
N ALA A 124 -0.25 2.46 -4.31
CA ALA A 124 -0.24 3.12 -3.02
C ALA A 124 0.40 2.23 -1.92
N LEU A 125 0.12 0.92 -1.90
CA LEU A 125 0.77 0.01 -0.97
C LEU A 125 2.29 -0.03 -1.18
N LYS A 126 2.75 -0.16 -2.43
CA LYS A 126 4.18 -0.17 -2.80
C LYS A 126 4.88 1.11 -2.34
N ARG A 127 4.32 2.27 -2.70
CA ARG A 127 4.87 3.59 -2.31
C ARG A 127 4.94 3.76 -0.80
N SER A 128 3.92 3.30 -0.07
CA SER A 128 3.92 3.32 1.40
C SER A 128 5.09 2.53 1.99
N VAL A 129 5.31 1.30 1.49
CA VAL A 129 6.43 0.48 1.98
C VAL A 129 7.78 1.11 1.66
N CYS A 130 7.97 1.61 0.43
CA CYS A 130 9.20 2.31 0.03
C CYS A 130 9.46 3.54 0.91
N ALA A 131 8.44 4.36 1.16
CA ALA A 131 8.55 5.53 2.03
C ALA A 131 8.94 5.15 3.47
N LEU A 132 8.37 4.05 4.02
CA LEU A 132 8.78 3.56 5.34
C LEU A 132 10.25 3.11 5.36
N ILE A 133 10.72 2.39 4.33
CA ILE A 133 12.13 1.97 4.23
C ILE A 133 13.06 3.19 4.24
N LEU A 134 12.73 4.23 3.45
CA LEU A 134 13.51 5.46 3.37
C LEU A 134 13.49 6.26 4.69
N LEU A 135 12.33 6.38 5.34
CA LEU A 135 12.25 7.01 6.67
C LEU A 135 13.10 6.29 7.70
N ARG A 136 13.04 4.96 7.71
CA ARG A 136 13.84 4.14 8.63
C ARG A 136 15.31 4.27 8.33
N SER A 137 15.74 4.36 7.07
CA SER A 137 17.17 4.47 6.75
C SER A 137 17.79 5.74 7.34
N MET A 138 17.02 6.84 7.37
CA MET A 138 17.49 8.18 7.77
C MET A 138 17.33 8.49 9.26
N SER A 139 16.37 7.88 9.96
CA SER A 139 16.00 8.31 11.31
C SER A 139 15.58 7.16 12.22
N SER A 140 16.08 7.17 13.46
CA SER A 140 15.54 6.32 14.53
C SER A 140 14.18 6.80 15.03
N HIS A 141 13.73 8.01 14.67
CA HIS A 141 12.36 8.45 15.00
C HIS A 141 11.31 7.65 14.23
N ALA A 142 11.62 7.20 13.01
CA ALA A 142 10.69 6.42 12.21
C ALA A 142 10.43 5.03 12.81
N THR A 143 11.40 4.45 13.51
CA THR A 143 11.22 3.17 14.23
C THR A 143 10.44 3.34 15.53
N ARG A 144 10.41 4.55 16.10
CA ARG A 144 9.64 4.91 17.31
C ARG A 144 8.21 5.38 17.01
N SER A 145 7.95 5.89 15.80
CA SER A 145 6.60 6.30 15.38
C SER A 145 5.73 5.07 15.11
N TRP A 146 4.83 4.79 16.04
CA TRP A 146 3.89 3.66 15.92
C TRP A 146 3.06 3.75 14.64
N ALA A 147 2.62 4.95 14.27
CA ALA A 147 1.83 5.19 13.06
C ALA A 147 2.61 4.83 11.79
N PHE A 148 3.89 5.17 11.68
CA PHE A 148 4.68 4.88 10.48
C PHE A 148 4.90 3.38 10.31
N VAL A 149 5.32 2.72 11.39
CA VAL A 149 5.57 1.28 11.42
C VAL A 149 4.29 0.51 11.09
N HIS A 150 3.18 0.87 11.73
CA HIS A 150 1.88 0.25 11.46
C HIS A 150 1.45 0.41 10.01
N ASN A 151 1.54 1.63 9.45
CA ASN A 151 1.11 1.92 8.09
C ASN A 151 1.95 1.16 7.05
N GLY A 152 3.27 1.16 7.18
CA GLY A 152 4.12 0.43 6.24
C GLY A 152 4.04 -1.09 6.38
N LEU A 153 3.92 -1.63 7.61
CA LEU A 153 3.73 -3.08 7.80
C LEU A 153 2.38 -3.56 7.26
N SER A 154 1.31 -2.82 7.56
CA SER A 154 -0.03 -3.13 7.04
C SER A 154 -0.03 -3.07 5.51
N SER A 155 0.68 -2.09 4.93
CA SER A 155 0.81 -1.98 3.48
C SER A 155 1.55 -3.18 2.88
N ALA A 156 2.65 -3.61 3.49
CA ALA A 156 3.39 -4.78 3.04
C ALA A 156 2.59 -6.08 3.15
N LEU A 157 1.82 -6.25 4.23
CA LEU A 157 0.95 -7.41 4.41
C LEU A 157 -0.15 -7.46 3.36
N LEU A 158 -0.88 -6.36 3.16
CA LEU A 158 -1.91 -6.26 2.12
C LEU A 158 -1.33 -6.50 0.72
N LEU A 159 -0.11 -6.03 0.47
CA LEU A 159 0.58 -6.28 -0.79
C LEU A 159 0.89 -7.78 -0.97
N SER A 160 1.29 -8.50 0.09
CA SER A 160 1.45 -9.96 0.04
C SER A 160 0.16 -10.69 -0.29
N PHE A 161 -0.99 -10.27 0.26
CA PHE A 161 -2.27 -10.90 -0.01
C PHE A 161 -2.83 -10.57 -1.41
N THR A 162 -2.45 -9.44 -1.98
CA THR A 162 -2.89 -9.03 -3.32
C THR A 162 -1.95 -9.49 -4.44
N LYS A 163 -0.95 -10.32 -4.14
CA LYS A 163 -0.01 -10.92 -5.11
C LYS A 163 -0.69 -11.68 -6.25
N HIS A 164 -1.87 -12.25 -6.03
CA HIS A 164 -2.63 -12.96 -7.07
C HIS A 164 -3.09 -12.09 -8.25
N LEU A 165 -2.87 -10.78 -8.21
CA LEU A 165 -3.41 -9.84 -9.21
C LEU A 165 -2.37 -9.26 -10.17
N LYS A 166 -1.06 -9.49 -9.94
CA LYS A 166 0.09 -9.26 -10.84
C LYS A 166 1.37 -9.48 -10.02
N ASP A 167 1.89 -10.71 -10.01
CA ASP A 167 3.15 -10.98 -9.35
C ASP A 167 4.27 -10.24 -10.10
N THR A 168 4.96 -9.36 -9.41
CA THR A 168 6.02 -8.51 -9.99
C THR A 168 7.22 -8.61 -9.08
N GLU A 169 8.38 -8.89 -9.66
CA GLU A 169 9.67 -9.00 -8.97
C GLU A 169 9.92 -7.80 -8.02
N ASP A 170 9.50 -6.60 -8.43
CA ASP A 170 9.52 -5.38 -7.64
C ASP A 170 8.85 -5.53 -6.26
N THR A 171 7.71 -6.21 -6.20
CA THR A 171 6.95 -6.41 -4.95
C THR A 171 7.73 -7.28 -3.97
N ARG A 172 8.37 -8.34 -4.48
CA ARG A 172 9.20 -9.26 -3.69
C ARG A 172 10.45 -8.56 -3.17
N GLN A 173 11.08 -7.74 -4.01
CA GLN A 173 12.24 -6.94 -3.63
C GLN A 173 11.90 -5.93 -2.52
N ILE A 174 10.80 -5.20 -2.67
CA ILE A 174 10.34 -4.22 -1.66
C ILE A 174 10.06 -4.90 -0.32
N GLN A 175 9.43 -6.07 -0.32
CA GLN A 175 9.16 -6.84 0.90
C GLN A 175 10.44 -7.32 1.57
N THR A 176 11.40 -7.83 0.78
CA THR A 176 12.71 -8.28 1.27
C THR A 176 13.47 -7.12 1.92
N GLN A 177 13.50 -5.95 1.27
CA GLN A 177 14.14 -4.75 1.81
C GLN A 177 13.48 -4.28 3.11
N LEU A 178 12.15 -4.36 3.20
CA LEU A 178 11.43 -4.02 4.44
C LEU A 178 11.79 -4.96 5.58
N ILE A 179 11.78 -6.28 5.35
CA ILE A 179 12.14 -7.29 6.36
C ILE A 179 13.58 -7.09 6.81
N GLN A 180 14.50 -6.83 5.89
CA GLN A 180 15.90 -6.56 6.20
C GLN A 180 16.04 -5.31 7.08
N SER A 181 15.43 -4.19 6.67
CA SER A 181 15.41 -2.94 7.44
C SER A 181 14.79 -3.11 8.84
N LEU A 182 13.79 -3.98 8.97
CA LEU A 182 13.15 -4.34 10.23
C LEU A 182 14.02 -5.20 11.14
N THR A 183 14.79 -6.11 10.57
CA THR A 183 15.61 -7.09 11.30
C THR A 183 16.94 -6.50 11.74
N GLU A 184 17.62 -5.72 10.88
CA GLU A 184 18.89 -5.07 11.22
C GLU A 184 18.78 -4.10 12.38
N ARG A 185 17.66 -3.36 12.48
CA ARG A 185 17.42 -2.42 13.59
C ARG A 185 16.67 -3.03 14.76
N ASN A 186 16.47 -4.36 14.76
CA ASN A 186 15.78 -5.06 15.84
C ASN A 186 16.70 -5.28 17.05
N GLU A 187 18.01 -5.04 16.92
CA GLU A 187 18.97 -5.08 18.05
C GLU A 187 18.74 -3.96 19.07
N ASP A 188 17.98 -2.92 18.72
CA ASP A 188 17.38 -1.97 19.69
C ASP A 188 16.11 -2.58 20.34
N VAL A 189 16.30 -3.75 20.96
CA VAL A 189 15.25 -4.64 21.46
C VAL A 189 14.41 -3.96 22.55
N GLY A 190 13.20 -3.53 22.19
CA GLY A 190 12.19 -3.06 23.15
C GLY A 190 10.99 -2.31 22.57
N GLN A 191 11.08 -1.81 21.33
CA GLN A 191 10.11 -0.82 20.82
C GLN A 191 8.96 -1.35 19.96
N PHE A 192 8.99 -2.62 19.51
CA PHE A 192 7.88 -3.17 18.73
C PHE A 192 6.81 -3.84 19.60
N SER A 193 5.56 -3.40 19.44
CA SER A 193 4.39 -4.07 20.00
C SER A 193 4.32 -5.55 19.57
N ILE A 194 3.60 -6.35 20.34
CA ILE A 194 3.35 -7.77 20.02
C ILE A 194 2.75 -7.91 18.60
N ALA A 195 1.87 -6.99 18.20
CA ALA A 195 1.26 -6.97 16.88
C ALA A 195 2.29 -6.77 15.76
N HIS A 196 3.25 -5.86 15.93
CA HIS A 196 4.31 -5.63 14.95
C HIS A 196 5.21 -6.85 14.77
N ARG A 197 5.57 -7.52 15.87
CA ARG A 197 6.36 -8.77 15.79
C ARG A 197 5.59 -9.87 15.07
N LYS A 198 4.27 -9.98 15.30
CA LYS A 198 3.40 -10.93 14.60
C LYS A 198 3.33 -10.61 13.11
N ALA A 199 3.15 -9.34 12.74
CA ALA A 199 3.14 -8.88 11.36
C ALA A 199 4.46 -9.21 10.63
N LEU A 200 5.60 -8.92 11.26
CA LEU A 200 6.92 -9.25 10.71
C LEU A 200 7.09 -10.77 10.51
N LYS A 201 6.71 -11.58 11.51
CA LYS A 201 6.74 -13.05 11.38
C LYS A 201 5.83 -13.55 10.26
N ALA A 202 4.65 -12.96 10.10
CA ALA A 202 3.74 -13.29 9.02
C ALA A 202 4.33 -12.95 7.65
N LEU A 203 4.97 -11.78 7.49
CA LEU A 203 5.67 -11.41 6.26
C LEU A 203 6.80 -12.39 5.93
N GLN A 204 7.61 -12.77 6.93
CA GLN A 204 8.67 -13.77 6.75
C GLN A 204 8.12 -15.14 6.35
N ALA A 205 7.00 -15.57 6.94
CA ALA A 205 6.34 -16.82 6.58
C ALA A 205 5.81 -16.78 5.15
N LEU A 206 5.13 -15.69 4.76
CA LEU A 206 4.62 -15.51 3.40
C LEU A 206 5.73 -15.49 2.35
N GLN A 207 6.89 -14.91 2.67
CA GLN A 207 8.06 -14.95 1.80
C GLN A 207 8.55 -16.38 1.57
N LYS A 208 8.72 -17.16 2.65
CA LYS A 208 9.16 -18.57 2.55
C LYS A 208 8.20 -19.41 1.72
N LEU A 209 6.89 -19.25 1.95
CA LEU A 209 5.87 -19.95 1.15
C LEU A 209 5.97 -19.58 -0.34
N THR A 210 6.22 -18.31 -0.65
CA THR A 210 6.42 -17.86 -2.04
C THR A 210 7.67 -18.53 -2.66
N GLU A 211 8.79 -18.58 -1.93
CA GLU A 211 10.03 -19.21 -2.40
C GLU A 211 9.86 -20.72 -2.62
N GLU A 212 9.11 -21.40 -1.75
CA GLU A 212 8.77 -22.81 -1.87
C GLU A 212 7.87 -23.10 -3.09
N ASP A 213 6.90 -22.22 -3.40
CA ASP A 213 6.01 -22.39 -4.54
C ASP A 213 6.75 -22.19 -5.87
N VAL A 214 7.64 -21.18 -5.96
CA VAL A 214 8.52 -20.99 -7.13
C VAL A 214 9.45 -22.18 -7.34
N ALA A 215 9.99 -22.76 -6.25
CA ALA A 215 10.84 -23.95 -6.32
C ALA A 215 10.06 -25.19 -6.81
N LYS A 216 8.78 -25.33 -6.44
CA LYS A 216 7.93 -26.42 -6.93
C LYS A 216 7.56 -26.24 -8.41
N GLU A 217 7.21 -25.03 -8.84
CA GLU A 217 6.86 -24.74 -10.23
C GLU A 217 8.05 -24.98 -11.17
N SER A 218 9.26 -24.57 -10.78
CA SER A 218 10.49 -24.84 -11.53
C SER A 218 10.79 -26.33 -11.64
N ALA A 219 10.65 -27.11 -10.56
CA ALA A 219 10.82 -28.56 -10.59
C ALA A 219 9.79 -29.27 -11.50
N ILE A 220 8.54 -28.80 -11.54
CA ILE A 220 7.49 -29.33 -12.43
C ILE A 220 7.82 -29.00 -13.89
N ASN A 221 8.24 -27.77 -14.18
CA ASN A 221 8.61 -27.34 -15.54
C ASN A 221 9.85 -28.08 -16.06
N GLU A 222 10.84 -28.36 -15.21
CA GLU A 222 12.00 -29.19 -15.56
C GLU A 222 11.59 -30.65 -15.86
N ALA A 223 10.71 -31.24 -15.04
CA ALA A 223 10.18 -32.58 -15.27
C ALA A 223 9.33 -32.67 -16.57
N GLN A 224 8.59 -31.62 -16.92
CA GLN A 224 7.82 -31.55 -18.17
C GLN A 224 8.70 -31.31 -19.41
N THR A 225 9.78 -30.53 -19.28
CA THR A 225 10.74 -30.27 -20.36
C THR A 225 11.53 -31.54 -20.72
N GLN A 226 11.88 -32.36 -19.71
CA GLN A 226 12.51 -33.67 -19.93
C GLN A 226 11.55 -34.70 -20.55
N ARG A 227 10.23 -34.59 -20.33
CA ARG A 227 9.23 -35.50 -20.93
C ARG A 227 8.82 -35.10 -22.36
N SER A 228 8.89 -33.81 -22.70
CA SER A 228 8.51 -33.28 -24.03
C SER A 228 9.57 -33.51 -25.12
N THR A 229 10.83 -33.75 -24.75
CA THR A 229 11.87 -34.20 -25.70
C THR A 229 11.70 -35.67 -26.13
N SER A 230 10.75 -36.41 -25.54
CA SER A 230 10.54 -37.83 -25.83
C SER A 230 9.29 -38.16 -26.67
N HIS A 231 8.35 -37.24 -26.94
CA HIS A 231 7.14 -37.61 -27.70
C HIS A 231 6.55 -36.48 -28.56
N ARG A 232 6.67 -36.65 -29.89
CA ARG A 232 5.82 -36.05 -30.93
C ARG A 232 4.58 -36.96 -31.07
N GLY A 233 3.38 -36.48 -30.72
CA GLY A 233 2.11 -37.21 -30.95
C GLY A 233 0.91 -36.72 -30.14
N GLU A 234 0.01 -36.02 -30.83
CA GLU A 234 -1.46 -35.88 -30.69
C GLU A 234 -2.22 -35.83 -29.33
N THR A 235 -2.95 -34.71 -29.20
CA THR A 235 -4.37 -34.52 -28.80
C THR A 235 -4.84 -34.48 -27.32
N SER A 236 -5.65 -33.43 -27.08
CA SER A 236 -6.88 -33.32 -26.24
C SER A 236 -6.79 -32.75 -24.81
N ILE A 237 -7.60 -31.70 -24.60
CA ILE A 237 -7.95 -31.00 -23.34
C ILE A 237 -9.01 -31.84 -22.56
N PRO A 238 -9.09 -31.76 -21.22
CA PRO A 238 -10.08 -30.89 -20.52
C PRO A 238 -9.45 -30.15 -19.31
N ASN A 239 -9.62 -28.82 -19.17
CA ASN A 239 -10.64 -28.12 -18.35
C ASN A 239 -10.99 -28.75 -17.00
N GLU A 240 -10.44 -28.23 -15.90
CA GLU A 240 -11.14 -28.09 -14.61
C GLU A 240 -10.63 -26.84 -13.89
N GLY A 241 -11.56 -25.95 -13.54
CA GLY A 241 -11.30 -24.77 -12.72
C GLY A 241 -11.20 -25.15 -11.25
N LEU A 242 -10.28 -24.52 -10.53
CA LEU A 242 -10.26 -24.56 -9.08
C LEU A 242 -10.57 -23.18 -8.50
N SER A 243 -11.73 -23.11 -7.86
CA SER A 243 -12.17 -22.06 -6.97
C SER A 243 -11.24 -21.94 -5.77
N GLY A 244 -10.68 -20.75 -5.54
CA GLY A 244 -9.86 -20.44 -4.37
C GLY A 244 -10.20 -19.07 -3.77
N VAL A 245 -11.48 -18.83 -3.45
CA VAL A 245 -11.89 -17.63 -2.70
C VAL A 245 -12.23 -18.05 -1.27
N GLN A 246 -11.20 -18.27 -0.45
CA GLN A 246 -11.38 -18.43 0.99
C GLN A 246 -10.15 -17.94 1.75
N ASP A 247 -9.93 -16.62 1.85
CA ASP A 247 -9.33 -16.07 3.08
C ASP A 247 -9.45 -14.55 3.33
N LEU A 248 -10.57 -13.92 2.94
CA LEU A 248 -10.83 -12.51 3.30
C LEU A 248 -11.32 -12.33 4.76
N ARG A 249 -11.59 -13.40 5.50
CA ARG A 249 -12.13 -13.33 6.88
C ARG A 249 -11.07 -13.04 7.93
N LEU A 250 -9.82 -13.42 7.69
CA LEU A 250 -8.71 -13.06 8.57
C LEU A 250 -8.47 -11.54 8.56
N VAL A 251 -8.62 -10.90 7.41
CA VAL A 251 -8.37 -9.47 7.21
C VAL A 251 -9.42 -8.57 7.90
N SER A 252 -10.65 -9.06 8.14
CA SER A 252 -11.69 -8.32 8.86
C SER A 252 -11.48 -8.30 10.38
N THR A 253 -10.87 -9.33 10.96
CA THR A 253 -10.71 -9.46 12.42
C THR A 253 -9.59 -8.56 12.97
N TRP A 254 -8.62 -8.18 12.13
CA TRP A 254 -7.58 -7.21 12.51
C TRP A 254 -8.11 -5.76 12.57
N LEU A 255 -9.25 -5.47 11.94
CA LEU A 255 -9.82 -4.13 11.83
C LEU A 255 -10.76 -3.73 12.96
N THR A 256 -11.40 -4.68 13.64
CA THR A 256 -12.28 -4.38 14.78
C THR A 256 -11.53 -3.82 15.97
N CYS A 257 -10.21 -4.04 16.04
CA CYS A 257 -9.34 -3.51 17.10
C CYS A 257 -9.02 -2.00 16.94
N TRP A 258 -9.66 -1.32 15.99
CA TRP A 258 -9.51 0.13 15.74
C TRP A 258 -10.76 0.94 16.15
N SER A 259 -11.72 0.32 16.83
CA SER A 259 -12.93 0.98 17.34
C SER A 259 -13.15 0.80 18.84
N GLU A 260 -12.12 0.37 19.60
CA GLU A 260 -12.11 0.38 21.07
C GLU A 260 -10.92 1.17 21.59
#